data_AF-A0A2W0BM19-F1
#
_entry.id   AF-A0A2W0BM19-F1
#
_cell.length_a   1.000
_cell.length_b   1.000
_cell.length_c   1.000
_cell.angle_alpha   90.00
_cell.angle_beta   90.00
_cell.angle_gamma   90.00
#
_symmetry.space_group_name_H-M   'P 1'
#
loop_
_entity.id
_entity.type
_entity.pdbx_description
1 polymer ?
#
loop_
_entity_poly.entity_id
_entity_poly.type
_entity_poly.pdbx_seq_one_letter_code
_entity_poly.pdbx_strand_id
1 'polypeptide(L)'
;MTANEQTSFSRVADREKLPLLLDKARQFAGHYIDSLEERRVFPGEKSLRAMHALVEPLPENPSDPFLVLDQLQEIGAPAVVTRTGGRYFGFVNGGILPVGLAAR
;
A
#
# COMPACT_ATOMS: atom_id res chain seq x y z
N MET A 1 -11.06 -35.01 -0.71
CA MET A 1 -9.62 -35.06 -1.03
C MET A 1 -9.33 -34.08 -2.17
N THR A 2 -9.50 -32.77 -1.94
CA THR A 2 -9.47 -31.72 -3.00
C THR A 2 -8.89 -30.37 -2.54
N ALA A 3 -8.62 -30.16 -1.24
CA ALA A 3 -8.16 -28.86 -0.72
C ALA A 3 -6.66 -28.56 -1.01
N ASN A 4 -5.84 -29.59 -1.21
CA ASN A 4 -4.39 -29.44 -1.27
C ASN A 4 -3.88 -29.00 -2.65
N GLU A 5 -4.58 -29.39 -3.73
CA GLU A 5 -4.22 -28.97 -5.10
C GLU A 5 -4.62 -27.51 -5.35
N GLN A 6 -5.84 -27.11 -4.95
CA GLN A 6 -6.32 -25.73 -5.10
C GLN A 6 -5.40 -24.69 -4.42
N THR A 7 -4.90 -25.01 -3.23
CA THR A 7 -3.99 -24.15 -2.46
C THR A 7 -2.62 -24.03 -3.13
N SER A 8 -2.12 -25.10 -3.76
CA SER A 8 -0.82 -25.10 -4.45
C SER A 8 -0.87 -24.29 -5.76
N PHE A 9 -1.96 -24.41 -6.53
CA PHE A 9 -2.16 -23.63 -7.76
C PHE A 9 -2.30 -22.12 -7.49
N SER A 10 -2.94 -21.72 -6.38
CA SER A 10 -3.05 -20.30 -6.00
C SER A 10 -1.69 -19.65 -5.73
N ARG A 11 -0.78 -20.32 -5.01
CA ARG A 11 0.56 -19.81 -4.70
C ARG A 11 1.46 -19.66 -5.93
N VAL A 12 1.32 -20.53 -6.92
CA VAL A 12 2.09 -20.45 -8.17
C VAL A 12 1.56 -19.31 -9.05
N ALA A 13 0.23 -19.18 -9.19
CA ALA A 13 -0.40 -18.09 -9.93
C ALA A 13 -0.10 -16.71 -9.33
N ASP A 14 0.01 -16.60 -8.01
CA ASP A 14 0.44 -15.38 -7.32
C ASP A 14 1.90 -15.04 -7.61
N ARG A 15 2.76 -16.05 -7.77
CA ARG A 15 4.20 -15.85 -8.07
C ARG A 15 4.44 -15.33 -9.49
N GLU A 16 3.64 -15.78 -10.46
CA GLU A 16 3.68 -15.25 -11.84
C GLU A 16 3.30 -13.76 -11.89
N LYS A 17 2.36 -13.33 -11.04
CA LYS A 17 1.90 -11.93 -10.95
C LYS A 17 2.81 -11.06 -10.10
N LEU A 18 3.67 -11.65 -9.26
CA LEU A 18 4.50 -10.93 -8.29
C LEU A 18 5.34 -9.80 -8.93
N PRO A 19 6.03 -9.99 -10.07
CA PRO A 19 6.78 -8.90 -10.69
C PRO A 19 5.88 -7.70 -11.06
N LEU A 20 4.69 -7.95 -11.60
CA LEU A 20 3.73 -6.91 -11.98
C LEU A 20 3.15 -6.18 -10.76
N LEU A 21 2.89 -6.92 -9.67
CA LEU A 21 2.44 -6.33 -8.40
C LEU A 21 3.52 -5.42 -7.79
N LEU A 22 4.77 -5.87 -7.80
CA LEU A 22 5.91 -5.07 -7.32
C LEU A 22 6.12 -3.82 -8.17
N ASP A 23 5.99 -3.92 -9.49
CA ASP A 23 6.10 -2.76 -10.37
C ASP A 23 4.99 -1.72 -10.10
N LYS A 24 3.75 -2.17 -9.90
CA LYS A 24 2.64 -1.28 -9.56
C LYS A 24 2.85 -0.61 -8.20
N ALA A 25 3.25 -1.38 -7.19
CA ALA A 25 3.57 -0.84 -5.88
C ALA A 25 4.74 0.16 -5.94
N ARG A 26 5.76 -0.11 -6.75
CA ARG A 26 6.90 0.80 -6.99
C ARG A 26 6.44 2.12 -7.61
N GLN A 27 5.53 2.09 -8.59
CA GLN A 27 4.97 3.30 -9.21
C GLN A 27 4.23 4.15 -8.18
N PHE A 28 3.38 3.54 -7.35
CA PHE A 28 2.68 4.23 -6.26
C PHE A 28 3.63 4.81 -5.21
N ALA A 29 4.69 4.06 -4.85
CA ALA A 29 5.73 4.56 -3.97
C ALA A 29 6.45 5.78 -4.57
N GLY A 30 6.74 5.77 -5.88
CA GLY A 30 7.29 6.92 -6.60
C GLY A 30 6.40 8.16 -6.49
N HIS A 31 5.12 8.03 -6.83
CA HIS A 31 4.15 9.12 -6.69
C HIS A 31 4.06 9.66 -5.25
N TYR A 32 4.11 8.79 -4.25
CA TYR A 32 4.15 9.21 -2.85
C TYR A 32 5.39 10.04 -2.53
N ILE A 33 6.58 9.57 -2.93
CA ILE A 33 7.86 10.25 -2.70
C ILE A 33 7.88 11.63 -3.38
N ASP A 34 7.47 11.69 -4.64
CA ASP A 34 7.45 12.94 -5.43
C ASP A 34 6.49 13.98 -4.80
N SER A 35 5.43 13.53 -4.13
CA SER A 35 4.45 14.42 -3.48
C SER A 35 4.89 14.98 -2.12
N LEU A 36 5.96 14.46 -1.50
CA LEU A 36 6.28 14.70 -0.08
C LEU A 36 6.48 16.17 0.28
N GLU A 37 7.02 16.98 -0.62
CA GLU A 37 7.32 18.38 -0.35
C GLU A 37 6.05 19.23 -0.20
N GLU A 38 5.04 18.98 -1.03
CA GLU A 38 3.80 19.78 -1.08
C GLU A 38 2.71 19.22 -0.16
N ARG A 39 2.80 17.92 0.16
CA ARG A 39 1.78 17.20 0.90
C ARG A 39 1.66 17.64 2.35
N ARG A 40 0.44 17.69 2.88
CA ARG A 40 0.23 17.95 4.31
C ARG A 40 0.78 16.82 5.17
N VAL A 41 1.43 17.18 6.28
CA VAL A 41 1.96 16.22 7.25
C VAL A 41 0.86 15.36 7.85
N PHE A 42 -0.23 15.98 8.30
CA PHE A 42 -1.42 15.28 8.75
C PHE A 42 -2.48 15.23 7.66
N PRO A 43 -3.16 14.08 7.47
CA PRO A 43 -4.26 13.97 6.53
C PRO A 43 -5.39 14.92 6.91
N GLY A 44 -6.11 15.42 5.92
CA GLY A 44 -7.29 16.23 6.19
C GLY A 44 -8.55 15.41 6.37
N GLU A 45 -9.55 16.06 6.93
CA GLU A 45 -10.90 15.55 7.15
C GLU A 45 -11.52 14.80 5.97
N LYS A 46 -11.35 15.32 4.74
CA LYS A 46 -11.87 14.63 3.54
C LYS A 46 -11.24 13.25 3.35
N SER A 47 -9.91 13.15 3.46
CA SER A 47 -9.17 11.90 3.32
C SER A 47 -9.51 10.92 4.45
N LEU A 48 -9.63 11.42 5.68
CA LEU A 48 -10.00 10.61 6.83
C LEU A 48 -11.42 10.04 6.70
N ARG A 49 -12.39 10.83 6.22
CA ARG A 49 -13.74 10.32 5.94
C ARG A 49 -13.76 9.28 4.82
N ALA A 50 -12.93 9.45 3.79
CA ALA A 50 -12.86 8.49 2.68
C ALA A 50 -12.44 7.07 3.15
N MET A 51 -11.67 6.95 4.25
CA MET A 51 -11.29 5.67 4.84
C MET A 51 -12.50 4.82 5.26
N HIS A 52 -13.67 5.40 5.49
CA HIS A 52 -14.88 4.63 5.78
C HIS A 52 -15.27 3.69 4.63
N ALA A 53 -14.83 3.97 3.39
CA ALA A 53 -15.01 3.06 2.26
C ALA A 53 -14.27 1.71 2.43
N LEU A 54 -13.26 1.65 3.31
CA LEU A 54 -12.52 0.42 3.63
C LEU A 54 -13.11 -0.31 4.86
N VAL A 55 -14.16 0.23 5.48
CA VAL A 55 -14.86 -0.40 6.60
C VAL A 55 -15.93 -1.32 6.03
N GLU A 56 -15.50 -2.51 5.63
CA GLU A 56 -16.35 -3.56 5.08
C GLU A 56 -16.17 -4.89 5.85
N PRO A 57 -17.15 -5.81 5.81
CA PRO A 57 -16.94 -7.17 6.30
C PRO A 57 -15.76 -7.83 5.59
N LEU A 58 -15.04 -8.68 6.31
CA LEU A 58 -13.94 -9.45 5.72
C LEU A 58 -14.49 -10.34 4.58
N PRO A 59 -13.95 -10.27 3.35
CA PRO A 59 -14.41 -11.09 2.25
C PRO A 59 -14.24 -12.59 2.51
N GLU A 60 -15.22 -13.40 2.10
CA GLU A 60 -15.15 -14.87 2.20
C GLU A 60 -14.18 -15.50 1.19
N ASN A 61 -13.87 -14.77 0.11
CA ASN A 61 -12.99 -15.21 -0.96
C ASN A 61 -11.83 -14.21 -1.16
N PRO A 62 -10.69 -14.64 -1.72
CA PRO A 62 -9.59 -13.74 -2.04
C PRO A 62 -10.00 -12.61 -3.00
N SER A 63 -9.55 -11.40 -2.72
CA SER A 63 -9.70 -10.24 -3.61
C SER A 63 -8.62 -10.22 -4.68
N ASP A 64 -8.89 -9.53 -5.80
CA ASP A 64 -7.86 -9.24 -6.80
C ASP A 64 -6.76 -8.35 -6.19
N PRO A 65 -5.49 -8.80 -6.12
CA PRO A 65 -4.42 -8.02 -5.52
C PRO A 65 -4.15 -6.69 -6.25
N PHE A 66 -4.44 -6.60 -7.56
CA PHE A 66 -4.27 -5.34 -8.30
C PHE A 66 -5.32 -4.31 -7.89
N LEU A 67 -6.56 -4.74 -7.63
CA LEU A 67 -7.63 -3.88 -7.15
C LEU A 67 -7.35 -3.41 -5.72
N VAL A 68 -6.81 -4.29 -4.87
CA VAL A 68 -6.39 -3.93 -3.52
C VAL A 68 -5.33 -2.81 -3.56
N LEU A 69 -4.32 -2.94 -4.43
CA LEU A 69 -3.32 -1.88 -4.59
C LEU A 69 -3.94 -0.56 -5.06
N ASP A 70 -4.90 -0.60 -5.98
CA ASP A 70 -5.61 0.60 -6.44
C ASP A 70 -6.41 1.27 -5.32
N GLN A 71 -7.18 0.50 -4.55
CA GLN A 71 -7.94 1.00 -3.40
C GLN A 71 -7.02 1.63 -2.35
N LEU A 72 -5.86 1.00 -2.07
CA LEU A 72 -4.88 1.53 -1.14
C LEU A 72 -4.25 2.82 -1.66
N GLN A 73 -3.98 2.93 -2.95
CA GLN A 73 -3.45 4.16 -3.55
C GLN A 73 -4.49 5.28 -3.55
N GLU A 74 -5.75 4.98 -3.86
CA GLU A 74 -6.81 5.98 -3.98
C GLU A 74 -7.29 6.48 -2.61
N ILE A 75 -7.59 5.56 -1.68
CA ILE A 75 -8.22 5.88 -0.40
C ILE A 75 -7.17 5.96 0.72
N GLY A 76 -6.29 4.96 0.77
CA GLY A 76 -5.29 4.83 1.84
C GLY A 76 -4.21 5.89 1.75
N ALA A 77 -3.61 6.06 0.58
CA ALA A 77 -2.45 6.93 0.41
C ALA A 77 -2.76 8.36 0.83
N PRO A 78 -3.88 9.03 0.50
CA PRO A 78 -4.21 10.38 0.98
C PRO A 78 -4.45 10.49 2.50
N ALA A 79 -4.71 9.39 3.18
CA ALA A 79 -5.08 9.35 4.60
C ALA A 79 -3.91 9.01 5.55
N VAL A 80 -2.69 8.76 5.03
CA VAL A 80 -1.52 8.51 5.88
C VAL A 80 -0.88 9.80 6.39
N VAL A 81 -0.26 9.72 7.57
CA VAL A 81 0.62 10.76 8.11
C VAL A 81 1.96 10.72 7.38
N THR A 82 2.36 11.85 6.79
CA THR A 82 3.61 11.98 6.04
C THR A 82 4.77 12.21 7.00
N ARG A 83 5.49 11.12 7.34
CA ARG A 83 6.60 11.15 8.31
C ARG A 83 7.98 11.36 7.65
N THR A 84 8.09 11.08 6.35
CA THR A 84 9.36 11.05 5.61
C THR A 84 9.72 12.37 4.90
N GLY A 85 8.88 13.42 5.01
CA GLY A 85 9.03 14.67 4.27
C GLY A 85 9.71 15.83 5.02
N GLY A 86 10.51 15.55 6.06
CA GLY A 86 11.27 16.56 6.82
C GLY A 86 10.46 17.52 7.70
N ARG A 87 9.12 17.52 7.60
CA ARG A 87 8.21 18.41 8.33
C ARG A 87 7.46 17.75 9.49
N TYR A 88 7.78 16.50 9.82
CA TYR A 88 7.16 15.75 10.90
C TYR A 88 8.10 15.64 12.11
N PHE A 89 7.64 16.12 13.27
CA PHE A 89 8.44 16.20 14.50
C PHE A 89 7.86 15.39 15.68
N GLY A 90 6.91 14.49 15.41
CA GLY A 90 6.28 13.66 16.44
C GLY A 90 6.93 12.28 16.57
N PHE A 91 6.97 11.75 17.80
CA PHE A 91 7.45 10.40 18.13
C PHE A 91 8.91 10.11 17.74
N VAL A 92 9.40 8.94 18.15
CA VAL A 92 10.64 8.35 17.62
C VAL A 92 10.24 7.38 16.51
N ASN A 93 10.57 7.71 15.26
CA ASN A 93 10.21 6.90 14.09
C ASN A 93 11.44 6.17 13.55
N GLY A 94 11.24 4.93 13.10
CA GLY A 94 12.26 4.23 12.33
C GLY A 94 12.51 4.93 10.98
N GLY A 95 13.78 5.08 10.62
CA GLY A 95 14.21 5.54 9.30
C GLY A 95 14.58 4.38 8.39
N ILE A 96 14.55 4.61 7.08
CA ILE A 96 15.10 3.68 6.08
C ILE A 96 15.95 4.47 5.08
N LEU A 97 17.15 3.97 4.77
CA LEU A 97 17.98 4.53 3.71
C LEU A 97 17.38 4.13 2.35
N PRO A 98 17.28 5.03 1.36
CA PRO A 98 16.71 4.71 0.05
C PRO A 98 17.35 3.48 -0.61
N VAL A 99 18.68 3.34 -0.51
CA VAL A 99 19.39 2.15 -1.02
C VAL A 99 18.98 0.86 -0.31
N GLY A 100 18.72 0.92 1.00
CA GLY A 100 18.26 -0.23 1.77
C GLY A 100 16.81 -0.61 1.46
N LEU A 101 15.98 0.36 1.08
CA LEU A 101 14.63 0.09 0.58
C LEU A 101 14.68 -0.53 -0.82
N ALA A 102 15.53 -0.02 -1.71
CA ALA A 102 15.64 -0.48 -3.09
C ALA A 102 16.29 -1.87 -3.26
N ALA A 103 17.09 -2.31 -2.28
CA ALA A 103 17.77 -3.61 -2.31
C ALA A 103 16.93 -4.78 -1.75
N ARG A 104 15.64 -4.55 -1.44
CA ARG A 104 14.72 -5.55 -0.91
C ARG A 104 13.80 -6.14 -1.97
#